data_AF-A0A2K2VP56-F1
#
_entry.id   AF-A0A2K2VP56-F1
#
_cell.length_a   1.000
_cell.length_b   1.000
_cell.length_c   1.000
_cell.angle_alpha   90.00
_cell.angle_beta   90.00
_cell.angle_gamma   90.00
#
_symmetry.space_group_name_H-M   'P 1'
#
loop_
_entity.id
_entity.type
_entity.pdbx_description
1 polymer ?
#
loop_
_entity_poly.entity_id
_entity_poly.type
_entity_poly.pdbx_seq_one_letter_code
_entity_poly.pdbx_strand_id
1 'polypeptide(L)'
;MIEFLYQALAKIGYTHPIHPPVTHATVGMVIGAFVFGITAWKLRHQGLSQAAHYCIILALIALFPTVLSGFMDWQHYYAGAWLFPIKMKLPLAGLLLILLVFALSVGSRATTISKQALIIYALCLLNVTALGYFGGELVYGGRASGKLSDTNTLTTDANIQAGATLYNQTCSACHPNGGNTIKANLPLRSAPQLSDFNSFLTYIRSPKARDGSQTIMPSFPAEKLSDNKAREIYKYVTQVLSEH
;
A
#
# COMPACT_ATOMS: atom_id res chain seq x y z
N MET A 1 12.22 16.51 6.46
CA MET A 1 12.38 16.42 4.99
C MET A 1 11.18 15.75 4.31
N ILE A 2 10.77 14.55 4.73
CA ILE A 2 9.57 13.86 4.18
C ILE A 2 8.31 14.75 4.31
N GLU A 3 8.06 15.28 5.50
CA GLU A 3 6.88 16.13 5.75
C GLU A 3 6.85 17.40 4.91
N PHE A 4 8.01 17.99 4.60
CA PHE A 4 8.10 19.16 3.73
C PHE A 4 7.58 18.86 2.32
N LEU A 5 7.94 17.70 1.75
CA LEU A 5 7.45 17.29 0.44
C LEU A 5 5.93 17.11 0.46
N TYR A 6 5.40 16.40 1.47
CA TYR A 6 3.96 16.17 1.58
C TYR A 6 3.17 17.47 1.79
N GLN A 7 3.69 18.41 2.58
CA GLN A 7 3.08 19.73 2.73
C GLN A 7 3.10 20.53 1.43
N ALA A 8 4.19 20.46 0.66
CA ALA A 8 4.26 21.11 -0.64
C ALA A 8 3.26 20.51 -1.64
N LEU A 9 3.14 19.18 -1.69
CA LEU A 9 2.15 18.48 -2.51
C LEU A 9 0.71 18.80 -2.06
N ALA A 10 0.46 18.88 -0.76
CA ALA A 10 -0.85 19.24 -0.22
C ALA A 10 -1.28 20.65 -0.63
N LYS A 11 -0.35 21.61 -0.74
CA LYS A 11 -0.65 22.98 -1.20
C LYS A 11 -1.17 23.04 -2.64
N ILE A 12 -0.79 22.07 -3.48
CA ILE A 12 -1.30 21.94 -4.86
C ILE A 12 -2.47 20.96 -4.96
N GLY A 13 -3.02 20.51 -3.82
CA GLY A 13 -4.18 19.62 -3.75
C GLY A 13 -3.87 18.13 -3.82
N TYR A 14 -2.58 17.72 -3.83
CA TYR A 14 -2.21 16.30 -3.86
C TYR A 14 -1.97 15.77 -2.43
N THR A 15 -2.94 15.01 -1.91
CA THR A 15 -2.89 14.42 -0.55
C THR A 15 -2.76 12.90 -0.55
N HIS A 16 -2.57 12.30 -1.73
CA HIS A 16 -2.48 10.85 -1.90
C HIS A 16 -1.04 10.33 -1.68
N PRO A 17 -0.88 9.03 -1.40
CA PRO A 17 0.44 8.42 -1.37
C PRO A 17 1.16 8.57 -2.71
N ILE A 18 2.48 8.80 -2.70
CA ILE A 18 3.26 9.01 -3.93
C ILE A 18 3.82 7.70 -4.50
N HIS A 19 3.93 6.65 -3.69
CA HIS A 19 4.45 5.36 -4.15
C HIS A 19 3.58 4.71 -5.24
N PRO A 20 2.24 4.63 -5.11
CA PRO A 20 1.41 3.98 -6.13
C PRO A 20 1.63 4.51 -7.56
N PRO A 21 1.60 5.84 -7.84
CA PRO A 21 1.84 6.31 -9.20
C PRO A 21 3.28 6.05 -9.67
N VAL A 22 4.27 6.12 -8.78
CA VAL A 22 5.69 5.88 -9.14
C VAL A 22 5.92 4.40 -9.50
N THR A 23 5.22 3.46 -8.84
CA THR A 23 5.35 2.03 -9.13
C THR A 23 5.00 1.66 -10.57
N HIS A 24 4.13 2.44 -11.24
CA HIS A 24 3.76 2.20 -12.64
C HIS A 24 4.97 2.18 -13.56
N ALA A 25 5.99 3.01 -13.29
CA ALA A 25 7.22 3.01 -14.07
C ALA A 25 7.94 1.66 -13.96
N THR A 26 8.27 1.20 -12.75
CA THR A 26 8.98 -0.08 -12.57
C THR A 26 8.16 -1.27 -13.06
N VAL A 27 6.88 -1.35 -12.68
CA VAL A 27 6.00 -2.46 -13.06
C VAL A 27 5.76 -2.49 -14.56
N GLY A 28 5.43 -1.34 -15.15
CA GLY A 28 5.19 -1.22 -16.59
C GLY A 28 6.41 -1.60 -17.41
N MET A 29 7.62 -1.21 -16.97
CA MET A 29 8.85 -1.60 -17.63
C MET A 29 9.15 -3.10 -17.49
N VAL A 30 8.88 -3.73 -16.35
CA VAL A 30 9.03 -5.19 -16.20
C VAL A 30 8.05 -5.96 -17.12
N ILE A 31 6.79 -5.52 -17.19
CA ILE A 31 5.79 -6.09 -18.11
C ILE A 31 6.25 -5.91 -19.56
N GLY A 32 6.68 -4.71 -19.93
CA GLY A 32 7.21 -4.40 -21.26
C GLY A 32 8.39 -5.28 -21.64
N ALA A 33 9.35 -5.47 -20.73
CA ALA A 33 10.50 -6.36 -20.95
C ALA A 33 10.07 -7.79 -21.27
N PHE A 34 9.09 -8.33 -20.54
CA PHE A 34 8.57 -9.68 -20.80
C PHE A 34 7.82 -9.77 -22.14
N VAL A 35 6.92 -8.82 -22.43
CA VAL A 35 6.13 -8.82 -23.67
C VAL A 35 7.00 -8.62 -24.91
N PHE A 36 7.92 -7.66 -24.89
CA PHE A 36 8.87 -7.50 -25.98
C PHE A 36 9.82 -8.68 -26.07
N GLY A 37 10.26 -9.23 -24.94
CA GLY A 37 11.12 -10.41 -24.89
C GLY A 37 10.51 -11.63 -25.59
N ILE A 38 9.28 -12.01 -25.22
CA ILE A 38 8.61 -13.18 -25.83
C ILE A 38 8.33 -12.96 -27.32
N THR A 39 7.96 -11.74 -27.70
CA THR A 39 7.69 -11.38 -29.10
C THR A 39 8.97 -11.39 -29.93
N ALA A 40 10.06 -10.83 -29.40
CA ALA A 40 11.38 -10.87 -30.02
C ALA A 40 11.90 -12.30 -30.20
N TRP A 41 11.69 -13.17 -29.21
CA TRP A 41 12.10 -14.57 -29.29
C TRP A 41 11.33 -15.35 -30.36
N LYS A 42 10.01 -15.15 -30.46
CA LYS A 42 9.18 -15.81 -31.48
C LYS A 42 9.45 -15.28 -32.89
N LEU A 43 9.54 -13.96 -33.06
CA LEU A 43 9.69 -13.32 -34.36
C LEU A 43 11.16 -13.18 -34.79
N ARG A 44 12.12 -13.51 -33.92
CA ARG A 44 13.57 -13.29 -34.11
C ARG A 44 13.90 -11.84 -34.49
N HIS A 45 13.14 -10.88 -33.98
CA HIS A 45 13.24 -9.47 -34.35
C HIS A 45 14.18 -8.70 -33.40
N GLN A 46 15.30 -8.21 -33.93
CA GLN A 46 16.35 -7.56 -33.12
C GLN A 46 15.86 -6.29 -32.43
N GLY A 47 15.03 -5.46 -33.10
CA GLY A 47 14.50 -4.24 -32.49
C GLY A 47 13.62 -4.50 -31.27
N LEU A 48 12.91 -5.64 -31.23
CA LEU A 48 12.10 -6.02 -30.06
C LEU A 48 12.99 -6.55 -28.93
N SER A 49 14.11 -7.20 -29.27
CA SER A 49 15.13 -7.60 -28.28
C SER A 49 15.75 -6.38 -27.60
N GLN A 50 16.06 -5.33 -28.36
CA GLN A 50 16.57 -4.07 -27.83
C GLN A 50 15.52 -3.35 -26.95
N ALA A 51 14.26 -3.30 -27.40
CA ALA A 51 13.17 -2.74 -26.61
C ALA A 51 13.03 -3.44 -25.25
N ALA A 52 13.07 -4.78 -25.22
CA ALA A 52 13.03 -5.55 -23.98
C ALA A 52 14.21 -5.21 -23.05
N HIS A 53 15.41 -5.06 -23.60
CA HIS A 53 16.59 -4.68 -22.83
C HIS A 53 16.48 -3.27 -22.24
N TYR A 54 16.02 -2.28 -23.02
CA TYR A 54 15.81 -0.93 -22.52
C TYR A 54 14.73 -0.87 -21.44
N CYS A 55 13.68 -1.69 -21.56
CA CYS A 55 12.71 -1.86 -20.47
C CYS A 55 13.38 -2.35 -19.18
N ILE A 56 14.29 -3.32 -19.22
CA ILE A 56 15.03 -3.76 -18.01
C ILE A 56 15.88 -2.62 -17.41
N ILE A 57 16.59 -1.87 -18.25
CA ILE A 57 17.38 -0.71 -17.79
C ILE A 57 16.48 0.32 -17.10
N LEU A 58 15.38 0.70 -17.75
CA LEU A 58 14.44 1.68 -17.22
C LEU A 58 13.73 1.17 -15.95
N ALA A 59 13.42 -0.13 -15.88
CA ALA A 59 12.88 -0.75 -14.66
C ALA A 59 13.85 -0.63 -13.48
N LEU A 60 15.14 -0.88 -13.72
CA LEU A 60 16.19 -0.79 -12.70
C LEU A 60 16.39 0.66 -12.24
N ILE A 61 16.40 1.63 -13.16
CA ILE A 61 16.47 3.06 -12.82
C ILE A 61 15.23 3.47 -12.01
N ALA A 62 14.02 3.10 -12.47
CA ALA A 62 12.76 3.43 -11.82
C ALA A 62 12.57 2.73 -10.46
N LEU A 63 13.28 1.63 -10.20
CA LEU A 63 13.20 0.92 -8.93
C LEU A 63 13.62 1.82 -7.76
N PHE A 64 14.66 2.63 -7.93
CA PHE A 64 15.15 3.52 -6.86
C PHE A 64 14.11 4.54 -6.39
N PRO A 65 13.50 5.38 -7.27
CA PRO A 65 12.44 6.28 -6.85
C PRO A 65 11.19 5.52 -6.36
N THR A 66 10.92 4.31 -6.88
CA THR A 66 9.82 3.46 -6.39
C THR A 66 10.04 3.02 -4.94
N VAL A 67 11.24 2.55 -4.60
CA VAL A 67 11.58 2.15 -3.22
C VAL A 67 11.61 3.36 -2.29
N LEU A 68 12.19 4.48 -2.74
CA LEU A 68 12.26 5.71 -1.96
C LEU A 68 10.85 6.24 -1.63
N SER A 69 9.99 6.37 -2.64
CA SER A 69 8.59 6.78 -2.42
C SER A 69 7.86 5.78 -1.51
N GLY A 70 8.09 4.48 -1.64
CA GLY A 70 7.52 3.46 -0.75
C GLY A 70 7.93 3.64 0.72
N PHE A 71 9.20 3.96 0.96
CA PHE A 71 9.70 4.29 2.30
C PHE A 71 9.06 5.58 2.85
N MET A 72 8.90 6.60 2.00
CA MET A 72 8.27 7.86 2.39
C MET A 72 6.80 7.69 2.75
N ASP A 73 6.05 6.94 1.95
CA ASP A 73 4.65 6.60 2.21
C ASP A 73 4.51 5.78 3.50
N TRP A 74 5.41 4.83 3.72
CA TRP A 74 5.45 4.01 4.93
C TRP A 74 5.64 4.86 6.19
N GLN A 75 6.54 5.83 6.15
CA GLN A 75 6.77 6.75 7.26
C GLN A 75 5.60 7.73 7.43
N HIS A 76 5.08 8.32 6.36
CA HIS A 76 4.07 9.39 6.45
C HIS A 76 2.66 8.87 6.76
N TYR A 77 2.20 7.80 6.10
CA TYR A 77 0.83 7.29 6.24
C TYR A 77 0.70 6.17 7.26
N TYR A 78 1.76 5.37 7.46
CA TYR A 78 1.73 4.22 8.35
C TYR A 78 2.58 4.40 9.61
N ALA A 79 3.18 5.57 9.82
CA ALA A 79 4.05 5.87 10.96
C ALA A 79 5.15 4.82 11.19
N GLY A 80 5.65 4.20 10.12
CA GLY A 80 6.65 3.14 10.23
C GLY A 80 6.12 1.80 10.76
N ALA A 81 4.80 1.57 10.74
CA ALA A 81 4.20 0.33 11.22
C ALA A 81 4.65 -0.89 10.40
N TRP A 82 5.08 -1.95 11.07
CA TRP A 82 5.51 -3.21 10.45
C TRP A 82 4.34 -4.16 10.17
N LEU A 83 3.45 -3.75 9.28
CA LEU A 83 2.34 -4.57 8.81
C LEU A 83 2.86 -5.78 8.02
N PHE A 84 2.13 -6.90 8.06
CA PHE A 84 2.52 -8.11 7.33
C PHE A 84 2.81 -7.87 5.84
N PRO A 85 1.97 -7.15 5.08
CA PRO A 85 2.28 -6.87 3.67
C PRO A 85 3.56 -6.04 3.48
N ILE A 86 3.88 -5.11 4.40
CA ILE A 86 5.14 -4.34 4.35
C ILE A 86 6.34 -5.26 4.59
N LYS A 87 6.25 -6.18 5.56
CA LYS A 87 7.29 -7.19 5.83
C LYS A 87 7.56 -8.07 4.61
N MET A 88 6.54 -8.40 3.83
CA MET A 88 6.69 -9.20 2.61
C MET A 88 7.25 -8.38 1.43
N LYS A 89 6.87 -7.10 1.30
CA LYS A 89 7.33 -6.25 0.21
C LYS A 89 8.83 -5.97 0.23
N LEU A 90 9.44 -5.77 1.40
CA LEU A 90 10.88 -5.46 1.49
C LEU A 90 11.79 -6.55 0.89
N PRO A 91 11.68 -7.83 1.27
CA PRO A 91 12.49 -8.89 0.66
C PRO A 91 12.13 -9.09 -0.82
N LEU A 92 10.86 -8.92 -1.21
CA LEU A 92 10.47 -9.00 -2.63
C LEU A 92 11.10 -7.89 -3.46
N ALA A 93 11.18 -6.65 -2.95
CA ALA A 93 11.86 -5.54 -3.63
C ALA A 93 13.38 -5.79 -3.76
N GLY A 94 14.01 -6.35 -2.73
CA GLY A 94 15.41 -6.80 -2.79
C GLY A 94 15.62 -7.91 -3.83
N LEU A 95 14.71 -8.88 -3.88
CA LEU A 95 14.73 -9.94 -4.89
C LEU A 95 14.55 -9.36 -6.30
N LEU A 96 13.65 -8.39 -6.50
CA LEU A 96 13.48 -7.73 -7.78
C LEU A 96 14.75 -7.03 -8.26
N LEU A 97 15.46 -6.34 -7.36
CA LEU A 97 16.75 -5.72 -7.68
C LEU A 97 17.75 -6.75 -8.20
N ILE A 98 17.90 -7.87 -7.50
CA ILE A 98 18.81 -8.96 -7.89
C ILE A 98 18.41 -9.52 -9.26
N LEU A 99 17.12 -9.78 -9.47
CA LEU A 99 16.60 -10.30 -10.74
C LEU A 99 16.82 -9.32 -11.90
N LEU A 100 16.61 -8.01 -11.70
CA LEU A 100 16.86 -6.98 -12.71
C LEU A 100 18.34 -6.83 -13.06
N VAL A 101 19.23 -6.90 -12.07
CA VAL A 101 20.69 -6.89 -12.30
C VAL A 101 21.10 -8.11 -13.12
N PHE A 102 20.60 -9.30 -12.78
CA PHE A 102 20.90 -10.52 -13.53
C PHE A 102 20.31 -10.48 -14.95
N ALA A 103 19.08 -9.97 -15.10
CA ALA A 103 18.42 -9.73 -16.38
C ALA A 103 19.26 -8.81 -17.29
N LEU A 104 19.84 -7.76 -16.71
CA LEU A 104 20.72 -6.83 -17.41
C LEU A 104 21.99 -7.51 -17.91
N SER A 105 22.63 -8.32 -17.05
CA SER A 105 23.86 -9.05 -17.41
C SER A 105 23.63 -10.02 -18.58
N VAL A 106 22.53 -10.79 -18.56
CA VAL A 106 22.20 -11.77 -19.61
C VAL A 106 21.75 -11.08 -20.91
N GLY A 107 21.10 -9.92 -20.84
CA GLY A 107 20.60 -9.18 -22.01
C GLY A 107 21.64 -8.35 -22.76
N SER A 108 22.78 -8.01 -22.13
CA SER A 108 23.73 -7.00 -22.63
C SER A 108 24.54 -7.38 -23.89
N ARG A 109 24.46 -8.63 -24.37
CA ARG A 109 25.37 -9.14 -25.43
C ARG A 109 24.70 -9.91 -26.57
N ALA A 110 23.37 -10.03 -26.57
CA ALA A 110 22.68 -10.91 -27.50
C ALA A 110 21.85 -10.10 -28.52
N THR A 111 22.09 -10.35 -29.82
CA THR A 111 21.25 -9.84 -30.92
C THR A 111 19.84 -10.43 -30.91
N THR A 112 19.69 -11.57 -30.25
CA THR A 112 18.42 -12.27 -30.03
C THR A 112 18.24 -12.62 -28.56
N ILE A 113 17.01 -12.55 -28.07
CA ILE A 113 16.67 -12.97 -26.70
C ILE A 113 16.99 -14.46 -26.49
N SER A 114 17.78 -14.77 -25.46
CA SER A 114 18.04 -16.15 -25.04
C SER A 114 16.87 -16.72 -24.23
N LYS A 115 16.73 -18.05 -24.22
CA LYS A 115 15.74 -18.74 -23.37
C LYS A 115 15.95 -18.42 -21.88
N GLN A 116 17.20 -18.27 -21.45
CA GLN A 116 17.55 -17.87 -20.07
C GLN A 116 17.05 -16.46 -19.76
N ALA A 117 17.25 -15.49 -20.66
CA ALA A 117 16.73 -14.12 -20.49
C ALA A 117 15.20 -14.11 -20.31
N LEU A 118 14.46 -14.88 -21.11
CA LEU A 118 13.01 -15.01 -20.98
C LEU A 118 12.57 -15.54 -19.61
N ILE A 119 13.27 -16.56 -19.10
CA ILE A 119 12.97 -17.13 -17.78
C ILE A 119 13.17 -16.05 -16.71
N ILE A 120 14.25 -15.28 -16.77
CA ILE A 120 14.50 -14.19 -15.82
C ILE A 120 13.42 -13.10 -15.93
N TYR A 121 13.02 -12.71 -17.15
CA TYR A 121 11.95 -11.72 -17.34
C TYR A 121 10.61 -12.22 -16.78
N ALA A 122 10.31 -13.50 -16.94
CA ALA A 122 9.13 -14.12 -16.34
C ALA A 122 9.20 -14.10 -14.80
N LEU A 123 10.36 -14.38 -14.22
CA LEU A 123 10.58 -14.29 -12.78
C LEU A 123 10.42 -12.85 -12.27
N CYS A 124 10.94 -11.86 -12.99
CA CYS A 124 10.69 -10.44 -12.69
C CYS A 124 9.19 -10.14 -12.71
N LEU A 125 8.46 -10.60 -13.73
CA LEU A 125 7.02 -10.39 -13.87
C LEU A 125 6.23 -11.01 -12.70
N LEU A 126 6.55 -12.24 -12.33
CA LEU A 126 5.94 -12.91 -11.17
C LEU A 126 6.24 -12.15 -9.88
N ASN A 127 7.47 -11.67 -9.72
CA ASN A 127 7.87 -10.91 -8.54
C ASN A 127 7.12 -9.56 -8.43
N VAL A 128 7.02 -8.78 -9.51
CA VAL A 128 6.23 -7.53 -9.48
C VAL A 128 4.73 -7.78 -9.28
N THR A 129 4.22 -8.92 -9.74
CA THR A 129 2.84 -9.34 -9.46
C THR A 129 2.63 -9.61 -7.97
N ALA A 130 3.57 -10.32 -7.32
CA ALA A 130 3.54 -10.55 -5.88
C ALA A 130 3.67 -9.24 -5.08
N LEU A 131 4.56 -8.32 -5.50
CA LEU A 131 4.66 -6.97 -4.92
C LEU A 131 3.33 -6.20 -5.05
N GLY A 132 2.69 -6.30 -6.21
CA GLY A 132 1.38 -5.73 -6.50
C GLY A 132 0.29 -6.30 -5.60
N TYR A 133 0.25 -7.63 -5.40
CA TYR A 133 -0.68 -8.29 -4.49
C TYR A 133 -0.58 -7.76 -3.05
N PHE A 134 0.63 -7.73 -2.47
CA PHE A 134 0.82 -7.17 -1.13
C PHE A 134 0.57 -5.65 -1.08
N GLY A 135 0.66 -4.94 -2.21
CA GLY A 135 0.23 -3.55 -2.32
C GLY A 135 -1.28 -3.40 -2.28
N GLY A 136 -1.99 -4.28 -2.99
CA GLY A 136 -3.43 -4.41 -2.89
C GLY A 136 -3.86 -4.72 -1.46
N GLU A 137 -3.20 -5.65 -0.78
CA GLU A 137 -3.54 -6.03 0.59
C GLU A 137 -3.44 -4.85 1.59
N LEU A 138 -2.50 -3.92 1.39
CA LEU A 138 -2.42 -2.70 2.22
C LEU A 138 -3.61 -1.76 2.04
N VAL A 139 -4.18 -1.73 0.84
CA VAL A 139 -5.28 -0.81 0.47
C VAL A 139 -6.65 -1.47 0.63
N TYR A 140 -6.73 -2.79 0.41
CA TYR A 140 -7.96 -3.55 0.29
C TYR A 140 -8.08 -4.70 1.30
N GLY A 141 -7.02 -5.11 1.99
CA GLY A 141 -7.06 -6.25 2.92
C GLY A 141 -8.01 -6.06 4.11
N GLY A 142 -8.26 -4.80 4.50
CA GLY A 142 -9.28 -4.47 5.49
C GLY A 142 -10.71 -4.37 4.95
N ARG A 143 -10.88 -4.35 3.63
CA ARG A 143 -12.18 -4.46 2.96
C ARG A 143 -12.50 -5.94 2.82
N ALA A 144 -12.91 -6.58 3.92
CA ALA A 144 -13.34 -7.96 3.84
C ALA A 144 -14.49 -8.10 2.82
N SER A 145 -14.21 -8.88 1.78
CA SER A 145 -15.18 -9.45 0.86
C SER A 145 -16.30 -10.13 1.64
N GLY A 146 -17.55 -9.72 1.38
CA GLY A 146 -18.70 -10.61 1.54
C GLY A 146 -19.49 -10.58 2.84
N LYS A 147 -19.30 -9.63 3.78
CA LYS A 147 -20.27 -9.46 4.88
C LYS A 147 -20.81 -8.05 5.10
N LEU A 148 -20.18 -7.00 4.54
CA LEU A 148 -20.81 -5.67 4.45
C LEU A 148 -21.56 -5.42 3.14
N SER A 149 -21.46 -6.31 2.15
CA SER A 149 -22.31 -6.25 0.94
C SER A 149 -23.69 -6.89 1.15
N ASP A 150 -23.84 -7.77 2.15
CA ASP A 150 -25.15 -8.31 2.57
C ASP A 150 -25.86 -7.41 3.58
N THR A 151 -25.23 -6.31 3.99
CA THR A 151 -25.93 -5.23 4.67
C THR A 151 -26.70 -4.36 3.67
N ASN A 152 -27.70 -4.97 3.04
CA ASN A 152 -28.96 -4.27 2.74
C ASN A 152 -29.71 -3.88 4.04
N THR A 153 -29.09 -4.12 5.21
CA THR A 153 -29.41 -3.65 6.56
C THR A 153 -28.35 -2.70 7.15
N LEU A 154 -27.42 -2.14 6.37
CA LEU A 154 -26.70 -0.93 6.80
C LEU A 154 -27.68 0.23 6.66
N THR A 155 -28.36 0.52 7.77
CA THR A 155 -28.99 1.80 8.13
C THR A 155 -29.06 2.83 7.00
N THR A 156 -30.26 3.27 6.62
CA THR A 156 -30.51 4.42 5.72
C THR A 156 -29.92 5.76 6.23
N ASP A 157 -29.17 5.75 7.32
CA ASP A 157 -28.47 6.90 7.87
C ASP A 157 -27.18 7.17 7.09
N ALA A 158 -27.22 8.22 6.27
CA ALA A 158 -26.09 8.72 5.49
C ALA A 158 -24.83 8.96 6.35
N ASN A 159 -24.98 9.26 7.65
CA ASN A 159 -23.84 9.49 8.54
C ASN A 159 -23.07 8.22 8.88
N ILE A 160 -23.74 7.05 8.94
CA ILE A 160 -23.08 5.77 9.21
C ILE A 160 -22.30 5.31 7.97
N GLN A 161 -22.85 5.52 6.77
CA GLN A 161 -22.15 5.24 5.51
C GLN A 161 -20.94 6.15 5.30
N ALA A 162 -21.06 7.44 5.64
CA ALA A 162 -19.93 8.37 5.65
C ALA A 162 -18.83 7.90 6.62
N GLY A 163 -19.22 7.49 7.83
CA GLY A 163 -18.32 6.91 8.84
C GLY A 163 -17.61 5.65 8.35
N ALA A 164 -18.32 4.73 7.69
CA ALA A 164 -17.75 3.51 7.12
C ALA A 164 -16.71 3.81 6.03
N THR A 165 -17.02 4.79 5.17
CA THR A 165 -16.11 5.23 4.10
C THR A 165 -14.83 5.84 4.69
N LEU A 166 -14.97 6.74 5.66
CA LEU A 166 -13.85 7.38 6.34
C LEU A 166 -12.99 6.36 7.12
N TYR A 167 -13.62 5.43 7.82
CA TYR A 167 -12.95 4.33 8.52
C TYR A 167 -12.11 3.48 7.56
N ASN A 168 -12.69 3.12 6.41
CA ASN A 168 -12.01 2.33 5.39
C ASN A 168 -10.84 3.07 4.73
N GLN A 169 -10.86 4.40 4.72
CA GLN A 169 -9.77 5.21 4.18
C GLN A 169 -8.66 5.46 5.20
N THR A 170 -8.99 5.47 6.49
CA THR A 170 -8.11 6.01 7.54
C THR A 170 -7.66 4.99 8.56
N CYS A 171 -8.52 4.04 8.94
CA CYS A 171 -8.34 3.18 10.10
C CYS A 171 -8.15 1.70 9.71
N SER A 172 -8.78 1.25 8.64
CA SER A 172 -8.92 -0.18 8.29
C SER A 172 -7.61 -0.90 7.98
N ALA A 173 -6.58 -0.19 7.53
CA ALA A 173 -5.27 -0.80 7.25
C ALA A 173 -4.63 -1.42 8.50
N CYS A 174 -4.80 -0.77 9.66
CA CYS A 174 -4.35 -1.29 10.96
C CYS A 174 -5.47 -1.97 11.74
N HIS A 175 -6.71 -1.55 11.53
CA HIS A 175 -7.90 -2.04 12.21
C HIS A 175 -8.92 -2.63 11.22
N PRO A 176 -8.62 -3.73 10.52
CA PRO A 176 -9.56 -4.34 9.60
C PRO A 176 -10.76 -4.88 10.41
N ASN A 177 -11.98 -4.48 10.03
CA ASN A 177 -13.23 -4.87 10.69
C ASN A 177 -13.22 -4.68 12.23
N GLY A 178 -12.59 -3.61 12.74
CA GLY A 178 -12.50 -3.38 14.19
C GLY A 178 -11.45 -4.24 14.91
N GLY A 179 -10.65 -5.03 14.18
CA GLY A 179 -9.52 -5.79 14.70
C GLY A 179 -8.29 -4.93 14.99
N ASN A 180 -7.13 -5.57 15.09
CA ASN A 180 -5.83 -4.91 15.20
C ASN A 180 -4.74 -5.81 14.59
N THR A 181 -4.16 -5.40 13.46
CA THR A 181 -3.14 -6.19 12.74
C THR A 181 -1.77 -6.14 13.40
N ILE A 182 -1.53 -5.18 14.29
CA ILE A 182 -0.26 -4.99 14.99
C ILE A 182 -0.26 -5.77 16.31
N LYS A 183 -1.35 -5.66 17.09
CA LYS A 183 -1.55 -6.36 18.37
C LYS A 183 -2.93 -7.01 18.38
N ALA A 184 -3.02 -8.23 17.88
CA ALA A 184 -4.28 -8.95 17.70
C ALA A 184 -5.11 -9.12 18.99
N ASN A 185 -4.45 -9.15 20.15
CA ASN A 185 -5.09 -9.23 21.47
C ASN A 185 -5.67 -7.89 21.98
N LEU A 186 -5.48 -6.80 21.23
CA LEU A 186 -6.01 -5.47 21.56
C LEU A 186 -6.82 -4.93 20.37
N PRO A 187 -7.96 -5.55 20.01
CA PRO A 187 -8.78 -5.10 18.90
C PRO A 187 -9.49 -3.77 19.22
N LEU A 188 -9.75 -2.98 18.19
CA LEU A 188 -10.46 -1.70 18.33
C LEU A 188 -11.87 -1.89 18.90
N ARG A 189 -12.61 -2.91 18.47
CA ARG A 189 -14.01 -3.14 18.87
C ARG A 189 -14.24 -3.29 20.37
N SER A 190 -13.21 -3.71 21.13
CA SER A 190 -13.26 -3.85 22.59
C SER A 190 -12.40 -2.80 23.30
N ALA A 191 -11.99 -1.75 22.60
CA ALA A 191 -11.12 -0.73 23.15
C ALA A 191 -11.89 0.13 24.17
N PRO A 192 -11.36 0.32 25.40
CA PRO A 192 -12.03 1.14 26.42
C PRO A 192 -12.22 2.59 25.97
N GLN A 193 -11.42 3.07 25.02
CA GLN A 193 -11.51 4.40 24.44
C GLN A 193 -12.79 4.63 23.61
N LEU A 194 -13.55 3.58 23.32
CA LEU A 194 -14.85 3.69 22.65
C LEU A 194 -16.02 3.96 23.62
N SER A 195 -15.76 4.05 24.93
CA SER A 195 -16.79 4.30 25.96
C SER A 195 -17.70 5.48 25.64
N ASP A 196 -17.11 6.55 25.11
CA ASP A 196 -17.78 7.77 24.72
C ASP A 196 -16.96 8.50 23.64
N PHE A 197 -17.60 9.44 22.95
CA PHE A 197 -16.96 10.17 21.86
C PHE A 197 -15.76 11.00 22.32
N ASN A 198 -15.79 11.58 23.52
CA ASN A 198 -14.69 12.43 23.98
C ASN A 198 -13.46 11.59 24.29
N SER A 199 -13.63 10.43 24.94
CA SER A 199 -12.55 9.46 25.16
C SER A 199 -11.93 8.99 23.86
N PHE A 200 -12.76 8.68 22.86
CA PHE A 200 -12.29 8.31 21.53
C PHE A 200 -11.51 9.45 20.87
N LEU A 201 -12.08 10.66 20.87
CA LEU A 201 -11.49 11.84 20.26
C LEU A 201 -10.15 12.18 20.89
N THR A 202 -10.07 12.24 22.23
CA THR A 202 -8.82 12.47 22.96
C THR A 202 -7.77 11.43 22.59
N TYR A 203 -8.16 10.16 22.48
CA TYR A 203 -7.23 9.09 22.14
C TYR A 203 -6.67 9.23 20.72
N ILE A 204 -7.51 9.43 19.70
CA ILE A 204 -7.03 9.52 18.32
C ILE A 204 -6.18 10.78 18.09
N ARG A 205 -6.37 11.84 18.88
CA ARG A 205 -5.59 13.09 18.82
C ARG A 205 -4.20 12.92 19.42
N SER A 206 -4.06 12.12 20.48
CA SER A 206 -2.78 11.85 21.14
C SER A 206 -2.71 10.41 21.66
N PRO A 207 -2.50 9.42 20.77
CA PRO A 207 -2.59 8.01 21.14
C PRO A 207 -1.40 7.59 22.00
N LYS A 208 -1.71 7.10 23.20
CA LYS A 208 -0.72 6.59 24.18
C LYS A 208 -1.00 5.14 24.55
N ALA A 209 0.03 4.41 24.92
CA ALA A 209 -0.11 3.08 25.49
C ALA A 209 -0.65 3.19 26.92
N ARG A 210 -1.08 2.05 27.50
CA ARG A 210 -1.62 2.01 28.88
C ARG A 210 -0.60 2.48 29.92
N ASP A 211 0.68 2.28 29.65
CA ASP A 211 1.81 2.74 30.48
C ASP A 211 2.24 4.18 30.18
N GLY A 212 1.52 4.89 29.30
CA GLY A 212 1.84 6.27 28.89
C GLY A 212 2.91 6.38 27.80
N SER A 213 3.50 5.28 27.35
CA SER A 213 4.50 5.28 26.27
C SER A 213 3.89 5.57 24.90
N GLN A 214 4.76 5.91 23.94
CA GLN A 214 4.38 6.16 22.54
C GLN A 214 3.81 4.89 21.90
N THR A 215 2.72 5.03 21.14
CA THR A 215 2.15 3.92 20.36
C THR A 215 2.59 3.98 18.90
N ILE A 216 2.37 2.89 18.17
CA ILE A 216 2.53 2.85 16.71
C ILE A 216 1.34 3.55 16.01
N MET A 217 0.22 3.77 16.71
CA MET A 217 -0.92 4.45 16.14
C MET A 217 -0.55 5.93 15.90
N PRO A 218 -0.71 6.45 14.67
CA PRO A 218 -0.44 7.84 14.38
C PRO A 218 -1.46 8.75 15.09
N SER A 219 -1.04 9.97 15.43
CA SER A 219 -1.98 11.01 15.83
C SER A 219 -2.76 11.51 14.63
N PHE A 220 -4.06 11.70 14.83
CA PHE A 220 -4.95 12.37 13.90
C PHE A 220 -5.32 13.71 14.51
N PRO A 221 -4.61 14.81 14.21
CA PRO A 221 -4.98 16.14 14.67
C PRO A 221 -6.17 16.70 13.84
N ALA A 222 -6.78 17.79 14.29
CA ALA A 222 -8.03 18.30 13.71
C ALA A 222 -7.89 18.69 12.22
N GLU A 223 -6.69 19.09 11.82
CA GLU A 223 -6.34 19.46 10.45
C GLU A 223 -6.33 18.24 9.51
N LYS A 224 -5.96 17.05 10.01
CA LYS A 224 -5.99 15.80 9.24
C LYS A 224 -7.36 15.13 9.25
N LEU A 225 -8.06 15.20 10.39
CA LEU A 225 -9.37 14.59 10.58
C LEU A 225 -10.21 15.50 11.49
N SER A 226 -11.13 16.29 10.94
CA SER A 226 -12.01 17.18 11.71
C SER A 226 -12.86 16.40 12.75
N ASP A 227 -13.30 17.06 13.81
CA ASP A 227 -14.13 16.45 14.87
C ASP A 227 -15.42 15.82 14.35
N ASN A 228 -16.05 16.42 13.33
CA ASN A 228 -17.27 15.88 12.71
C ASN A 228 -16.99 14.54 12.00
N LYS A 229 -15.95 14.48 11.18
CA LYS A 229 -15.49 13.24 10.54
C LYS A 229 -15.08 12.19 11.58
N ALA A 230 -14.42 12.59 12.66
CA ALA A 230 -14.10 11.68 13.76
C ALA A 230 -15.38 11.12 14.42
N ARG A 231 -16.42 11.94 14.56
CA ARG A 231 -17.72 11.51 15.10
C ARG A 231 -18.43 10.51 14.20
N GLU A 232 -18.37 10.69 12.88
CA GLU A 232 -18.91 9.73 11.91
C GLU A 232 -18.20 8.38 12.02
N ILE A 233 -16.86 8.38 12.11
CA ILE A 233 -16.08 7.16 12.35
C ILE A 233 -16.48 6.51 13.69
N TYR A 234 -16.57 7.29 14.77
CA TYR A 234 -16.95 6.78 16.09
C TYR A 234 -18.31 6.08 16.07
N LYS A 235 -19.31 6.69 15.42
CA LYS A 235 -20.65 6.10 15.26
C LYS A 235 -20.59 4.79 14.49
N TYR A 236 -19.88 4.76 13.36
CA TYR A 236 -19.72 3.53 12.59
C TYR A 236 -19.06 2.41 13.40
N VAL A 237 -17.97 2.71 14.12
CA VAL A 237 -17.28 1.71 14.94
C VAL A 237 -18.19 1.17 16.03
N THR A 238 -18.87 2.05 16.78
CA THR A 238 -19.69 1.65 17.94
C THR A 238 -21.02 1.01 17.58
N GLN A 239 -21.61 1.35 16.42
CA GLN A 239 -22.93 0.87 16.01
C GLN A 239 -22.86 -0.31 15.03
N VAL A 240 -21.75 -0.46 14.29
CA VAL A 240 -21.62 -1.52 13.28
C VAL A 240 -20.56 -2.54 13.66
N LEU A 241 -19.38 -2.08 14.11
CA LEU A 241 -18.23 -2.96 14.38
C LEU A 241 -18.21 -3.53 15.80
N SER A 242 -18.85 -2.88 16.76
CA SER A 242 -18.89 -3.33 18.17
C SER A 242 -20.00 -4.35 18.46
N GLU A 243 -20.96 -4.54 17.56
CA GLU A 243 -22.06 -5.52 17.73
C GLU A 243 -21.68 -6.97 17.34
N HIS A 244 -20.43 -7.21 16.90
CA HIS A 244 -19.92 -8.50 16.40
C HIS A 244 -18.52 -8.86 16.95
#